data_AF-A0A933NF47-F1
#
_entry.id   AF-A0A933NF47-F1
#
_cell.length_a   1.000
_cell.length_b   1.000
_cell.length_c   1.000
_cell.angle_alpha   90.00
_cell.angle_beta   90.00
_cell.angle_gamma   90.00
#
_symmetry.space_group_name_H-M   'P 1'
#
loop_
_entity.id
_entity.type
_entity.pdbx_description
1 polymer ?
#
loop_
_entity_poly.entity_id
_entity_poly.type
_entity_poly.pdbx_seq_one_letter_code
_entity_poly.pdbx_strand_id
1 'polypeptide(L)'
;MGEKLTWDEIKKRFPDEWVVLVDSSFNENEDLTEGTVFAHGSNRDTIYDQCRRAPSPFAVRFTGQLRGGLIGFYAEDLEEKSQPRRPTR
;
A
#
# COMPACT_ATOMS: atom_id res chain seq x y z
N MET A 1 5.95 8.58 15.38
CA MET A 1 6.91 7.58 14.87
C MET A 1 6.16 6.28 14.78
N GLY A 2 6.04 5.72 13.57
CA GLY A 2 5.41 4.42 13.38
C GLY A 2 6.42 3.30 13.62
N GLU A 3 5.92 2.15 14.05
CA GLU A 3 6.71 0.92 14.21
C GLU A 3 6.86 0.26 12.83
N LYS A 4 8.10 0.00 12.39
CA LYS A 4 8.35 -0.76 11.17
C LYS A 4 8.14 -2.24 11.48
N LEU A 5 7.18 -2.85 10.81
CA LEU A 5 6.76 -4.22 11.05
C LEU A 5 6.98 -5.07 9.81
N THR A 6 7.25 -6.35 10.02
CA THR A 6 7.29 -7.31 8.92
C THR A 6 5.89 -7.58 8.39
N TRP A 7 5.76 -7.97 7.11
CA TRP A 7 4.46 -8.28 6.52
C TRP A 7 3.72 -9.40 7.29
N ASP A 8 4.47 -10.37 7.82
CA ASP A 8 3.90 -11.42 8.65
C ASP A 8 3.28 -10.89 9.95
N GLU A 9 3.96 -9.97 10.63
CA GLU A 9 3.44 -9.32 11.84
C GLU A 9 2.25 -8.42 11.56
N ILE A 10 2.26 -7.69 10.44
CA ILE A 10 1.14 -6.84 10.03
C ILE A 10 -0.12 -7.68 9.82
N LYS A 11 -0.01 -8.82 9.13
CA LYS A 11 -1.13 -9.76 8.95
C LYS A 11 -1.65 -10.32 10.27
N LYS A 12 -0.76 -10.61 11.22
CA LYS A 12 -1.13 -11.11 12.56
C LYS A 12 -1.83 -10.05 13.40
N ARG A 13 -1.40 -8.79 13.29
CA ARG A 13 -1.90 -7.68 14.10
C ARG A 13 -3.21 -7.11 13.57
N PHE A 14 -3.38 -7.10 12.26
CA PHE A 14 -4.56 -6.57 11.58
C PHE A 14 -5.06 -7.62 10.58
N PRO A 15 -5.72 -8.71 10.99
CA PRO A 15 -6.27 -9.69 10.06
C PRO A 15 -7.51 -9.16 9.34
N ASP A 16 -7.64 -9.43 8.03
CA ASP A 16 -8.80 -9.03 7.22
C ASP A 16 -9.08 -7.52 7.20
N GLU A 17 -8.00 -6.73 7.31
CA GLU A 17 -8.06 -5.27 7.27
C GLU A 17 -7.24 -4.69 6.11
N TRP A 18 -7.61 -3.49 5.69
CA TRP A 18 -6.79 -2.71 4.79
C TRP A 18 -5.75 -1.96 5.61
N VAL A 19 -4.49 -2.04 5.19
CA VAL A 19 -3.37 -1.34 5.82
C VAL A 19 -2.67 -0.44 4.81
N VAL A 20 -2.35 0.77 5.26
CA VAL A 20 -1.53 1.74 4.54
C VAL A 20 -0.14 1.69 5.12
N LEU A 21 0.81 1.34 4.28
CA LEU A 21 2.20 1.20 4.63
C LEU A 21 2.99 2.34 4.03
N VAL A 22 3.80 2.99 4.85
CA VAL A 22 4.79 3.97 4.44
C VAL A 22 6.18 3.39 4.70
N ASP A 23 7.18 3.84 3.96
CA ASP A 23 8.55 3.29 4.07
C ASP A 23 8.59 1.76 3.89
N SER A 24 7.83 1.27 2.91
CA SER A 24 7.76 -0.16 2.59
C SER A 24 9.01 -0.61 1.83
N SER A 25 9.58 -1.73 2.24
CA SER A 25 10.66 -2.40 1.51
C SER A 25 10.10 -3.63 0.78
N PHE A 26 10.58 -3.81 -0.46
CA PHE A 26 10.17 -4.90 -1.33
C PHE A 26 11.39 -5.77 -1.63
N ASN A 27 11.17 -7.07 -1.77
CA ASN A 27 12.19 -8.00 -2.20
C ASN A 27 12.31 -7.99 -3.74
N GLU A 28 13.28 -8.74 -4.28
CA GLU A 28 13.52 -8.97 -5.71
C GLU A 28 12.30 -9.48 -6.48
N ASN A 29 11.32 -10.09 -5.79
CA ASN A 29 10.05 -10.56 -6.37
C ASN A 29 8.90 -9.54 -6.26
N GLU A 30 9.19 -8.28 -5.90
CA GLU A 30 8.19 -7.24 -5.62
C GLU A 30 7.24 -7.57 -4.45
N ASP A 31 7.60 -8.60 -3.68
CA ASP A 31 6.94 -8.97 -2.44
C ASP A 31 7.33 -8.01 -1.32
N LEU A 32 6.32 -7.48 -0.64
CA LEU A 32 6.49 -6.63 0.52
C LEU A 32 7.08 -7.44 1.68
N THR A 33 8.27 -7.05 2.15
CA THR A 33 8.94 -7.70 3.29
C THR A 33 8.61 -7.01 4.60
N GLU A 34 8.67 -5.68 4.60
CA GLU A 34 8.53 -4.84 5.79
C GLU A 34 7.96 -3.46 5.43
N GLY A 35 7.30 -2.82 6.38
CA GLY A 35 6.78 -1.47 6.21
C GLY A 35 6.24 -0.89 7.50
N THR A 36 6.07 0.42 7.52
CA THR A 36 5.51 1.12 8.68
C THR A 36 4.02 1.33 8.48
N VAL A 37 3.19 0.81 9.39
CA VAL A 37 1.73 0.99 9.31
C VAL A 37 1.39 2.44 9.67
N PHE A 38 0.90 3.19 8.68
CA PHE A 38 0.42 4.56 8.86
C PHE A 38 -1.06 4.60 9.27
N ALA A 39 -1.86 3.75 8.63
CA ALA A 39 -3.30 3.63 8.87
C ALA A 39 -3.76 2.19 8.66
N HIS A 40 -4.78 1.75 9.38
CA HIS A 40 -5.44 0.48 9.17
C HIS A 40 -6.94 0.60 9.37
N GLY A 41 -7.71 -0.32 8.81
CA GLY A 41 -9.15 -0.37 8.99
C GLY A 41 -9.84 -1.36 8.05
N SER A 42 -10.97 -1.88 8.48
CA SER A 42 -11.74 -2.87 7.71
C SER A 42 -12.57 -2.22 6.59
N ASN A 43 -12.76 -0.89 6.62
CA ASN A 43 -13.56 -0.16 5.64
C ASN A 43 -12.70 0.55 4.59
N ARG A 44 -12.88 0.19 3.32
CA ARG A 44 -12.10 0.71 2.19
C ARG A 44 -12.18 2.23 2.06
N ASP A 45 -13.37 2.81 2.26
CA ASP A 45 -13.61 4.25 2.11
C ASP A 45 -12.82 5.08 3.13
N THR A 46 -12.82 4.63 4.38
CA THR A 46 -12.05 5.22 5.49
C THR A 46 -10.55 5.15 5.25
N ILE A 47 -10.08 4.14 4.51
CA ILE A 47 -8.67 3.98 4.18
C ILE A 47 -8.25 4.88 3.03
N TYR A 48 -9.09 5.05 2.01
CA TYR A 48 -8.78 5.99 0.93
C TYR A 48 -8.62 7.44 1.42
N ASP A 49 -9.45 7.90 2.37
CA ASP A 49 -9.26 9.24 2.96
C ASP A 49 -7.92 9.34 3.71
N GLN A 50 -7.53 8.28 4.42
CA GLN A 50 -6.26 8.23 5.15
C GLN A 50 -5.06 8.15 4.20
N CYS A 51 -5.16 7.40 3.10
CA CYS A 51 -4.13 7.35 2.05
C CYS A 51 -3.86 8.73 1.45
N ARG A 52 -4.90 9.55 1.26
CA ARG A 52 -4.71 10.94 0.77
C ARG A 52 -3.86 11.80 1.71
N ARG A 53 -3.81 11.45 2.99
CA ARG A 53 -3.01 12.14 4.01
C ARG A 53 -1.65 11.48 4.25
N ALA A 54 -1.41 10.32 3.64
CA ALA A 54 -0.17 9.58 3.81
C ALA A 54 0.96 10.22 2.99
N PRO A 55 2.19 10.29 3.53
CA PRO A 55 3.35 10.73 2.78
C PRO A 55 3.69 9.71 1.67
N SER A 56 4.01 10.21 0.46
CA SER A 56 4.51 9.38 -0.64
C SER A 56 6.01 9.08 -0.44
N PRO A 57 6.50 7.85 -0.70
CA PRO A 57 5.76 6.69 -1.24
C PRO A 57 5.01 5.90 -0.16
N PHE A 58 3.78 5.48 -0.49
CA PHE A 58 2.96 4.60 0.34
C PHE A 58 2.41 3.42 -0.48
N ALA A 59 2.15 2.30 0.20
CA ALA A 59 1.55 1.11 -0.37
C ALA A 59 0.29 0.73 0.42
N VAL A 60 -0.80 0.43 -0.28
CA VAL A 60 -2.04 -0.04 0.33
C VAL A 60 -2.16 -1.53 0.08
N ARG A 61 -2.28 -2.32 1.14
CA ARG A 61 -2.43 -3.77 1.05
C ARG A 61 -3.58 -4.25 1.93
N PHE A 62 -4.23 -5.31 1.49
CA PHE A 62 -5.22 -6.02 2.30
C PHE A 62 -4.55 -7.22 2.95
N THR A 63 -4.67 -7.34 4.27
CA THR A 63 -4.04 -8.40 5.07
C THR A 63 -4.88 -9.66 5.15
N GLY A 64 -6.15 -9.59 4.74
CA GLY A 64 -7.05 -10.73 4.77
C GLY A 64 -6.55 -11.88 3.92
N GLN A 65 -6.88 -13.08 4.38
CA GLN A 65 -6.50 -14.29 3.68
C GLN A 65 -7.39 -14.43 2.45
N LEU A 66 -6.92 -13.91 1.32
CA LEU A 66 -7.48 -14.20 0.01
C LEU A 66 -7.33 -15.70 -0.23
N ARG A 67 -8.39 -16.46 0.05
CA ARG A 67 -8.46 -17.88 -0.30
C ARG A 67 -8.44 -18.00 -1.81
N GLY A 68 -7.25 -18.17 -2.36
CA GLY A 68 -7.02 -18.55 -3.74
C GLY A 68 -6.76 -17.37 -4.67
N GLY A 69 -5.47 -17.16 -4.98
CA GLY A 69 -5.00 -16.74 -6.30
C GLY A 69 -5.33 -15.33 -6.75
N LEU A 70 -4.28 -14.55 -7.03
CA LEU A 70 -4.28 -13.33 -7.84
C LEU A 70 -4.86 -12.09 -7.14
N ILE A 71 -3.96 -11.26 -6.61
CA ILE A 71 -4.02 -9.82 -6.92
C ILE A 71 -2.60 -9.40 -7.33
N GLY A 72 -2.24 -9.78 -8.56
CA GLY A 72 -1.45 -8.86 -9.36
C GLY A 72 -2.33 -7.64 -9.65
N PHE A 73 -1.70 -6.47 -9.76
CA PHE A 73 -2.29 -5.22 -10.26
C PHE A 73 -3.19 -4.43 -9.29
N TYR A 74 -2.55 -3.56 -8.52
CA TYR A 74 -3.01 -2.18 -8.33
C TYR A 74 -1.79 -1.24 -8.24
N ALA A 75 -0.82 -1.42 -9.14
CA ALA A 75 0.30 -0.49 -9.34
C ALA A 75 0.10 0.44 -10.54
N GLU A 76 -0.92 0.21 -11.39
CA GLU A 76 -1.05 0.93 -12.67
C GLU A 76 -1.91 2.21 -12.61
N ASP A 77 -2.58 2.55 -11.49
CA ASP A 77 -3.45 3.75 -11.45
C ASP A 77 -2.73 5.05 -11.01
N LEU A 78 -1.41 5.02 -10.79
CA LEU A 78 -0.63 6.22 -10.43
C LEU A 78 0.22 6.79 -11.59
N GLU A 79 0.29 6.13 -12.75
CA GLU A 79 1.12 6.60 -13.87
C GLU A 79 0.39 7.45 -14.92
N GLU A 80 -0.90 7.79 -14.73
CA GLU A 80 -1.65 8.60 -15.73
C GLU A 80 -1.70 10.12 -15.46
N LYS A 81 -0.83 10.71 -14.62
CA LYS A 81 -0.91 12.17 -14.36
C LYS A 81 0.38 12.99 -14.35
N SER A 82 1.48 12.54 -14.93
CA SER A 82 2.63 13.46 -15.13
C SER A 82 3.44 13.20 -16.39
N GLN A 83 2.80 13.21 -17.55
CA GLN A 83 3.48 13.66 -18.76
C GLN A 83 3.53 15.19 -18.77
N PRO A 84 4.70 15.85 -18.69
CA PRO A 84 4.79 17.25 -19.10
C PRO A 84 4.63 17.30 -20.63
N ARG A 85 3.57 17.97 -21.08
CA ARG A 85 3.35 18.28 -22.49
C ARG A 85 4.59 18.99 -23.03
N ARG A 86 5.11 18.50 -24.17
CA ARG A 86 6.14 19.19 -24.95
C ARG A 86 5.74 20.66 -25.13
N PRO A 87 6.61 21.64 -24.83
CA PRO A 87 6.39 22.97 -25.34
C PRO A 87 6.61 22.92 -26.85
N THR A 88 5.52 23.11 -27.60
CA THR A 88 5.61 23.58 -28.98
C THR A 88 6.06 25.03 -28.92
N ARG A 89 7.31 25.30 -29.32
CA ARG A 89 7.71 26.39 -30.22
C ARG A 89 9.22 26.58 -30.24
#